data_AF-A0A817N4S7-F1
#
_entry.id   AF-A0A817N4S7-F1
#
_cell.length_a   1.000
_cell.length_b   1.000
_cell.length_c   1.000
_cell.angle_alpha   90.00
_cell.angle_beta   90.00
_cell.angle_gamma   90.00
#
_symmetry.space_group_name_H-M   'P 1'
#
loop_
_entity.id
_entity.type
_entity.pdbx_description
1 polymer ?
#
loop_
_entity_poly.entity_id
_entity_poly.type
_entity_poly.pdbx_seq_one_letter_code
_entity_poly.pdbx_strand_id
1 'polypeptide(L)'
;LANFLNLKLNLNGLAMPKWYCNEPIVLVTNWLQDFQLSAQHHRNAMKILCLKRPHFYSPIFIDLPTKYDDIFHMHNEYRCEHCKKVSSNTLLCLICGELHIKRWFPPCCVYQRQRYIQHLAKCGHPAAIMLDIQTTLIAICLTDTYGYWHSLYLDQHGEEDPKLKRGKTLLLNLNRLAVLRTLWLTATFDYQIQNWLSYTSLMISHFDVLL
;
A
#
# COMPACT_ATOMS: atom_id res chain seq x y z
N LEU A 1 17.12 3.85 0.58
CA LEU A 1 15.73 3.40 0.35
C LEU A 1 15.23 4.20 -0.85
N ALA A 2 15.12 3.56 -2.01
CA ALA A 2 14.80 4.23 -3.26
C ALA A 2 13.28 4.48 -3.32
N ASN A 3 12.86 5.71 -3.08
CA ASN A 3 11.49 6.15 -3.36
C ASN A 3 11.33 6.19 -4.89
N PHE A 4 10.53 5.29 -5.45
CA PHE A 4 10.27 5.19 -6.89
C PHE A 4 9.82 6.53 -7.51
N LEU A 5 9.13 7.37 -6.74
CA LEU A 5 8.56 8.63 -7.22
C LEU A 5 9.38 9.88 -6.86
N ASN A 6 10.48 9.80 -6.10
CA ASN A 6 11.17 10.99 -5.57
C ASN A 6 10.22 12.03 -4.91
N LEU A 7 9.11 11.59 -4.31
CA LEU A 7 8.12 12.49 -3.72
C LEU A 7 8.44 12.81 -2.26
N LYS A 8 8.31 14.09 -1.91
CA LYS A 8 8.45 14.62 -0.55
C LYS A 8 7.21 14.23 0.25
N LEU A 9 7.39 13.70 1.46
CA LEU A 9 6.29 13.55 2.41
C LEU A 9 5.76 14.95 2.78
N ASN A 10 4.50 15.26 2.47
CA ASN A 10 3.85 16.49 2.89
C ASN A 10 3.40 16.38 4.37
N LEU A 11 3.92 17.24 5.24
CA LEU A 11 3.79 17.16 6.71
C LEU A 11 2.70 18.07 7.30
N ASN A 12 1.84 18.68 6.50
CA ASN A 12 0.89 19.66 7.00
C ASN A 12 -0.47 19.02 7.36
N GLY A 13 -0.73 18.83 8.66
CA GLY A 13 -2.05 18.45 9.16
C GLY A 13 -2.08 18.17 10.65
N LEU A 14 -2.28 19.21 11.47
CA LEU A 14 -2.62 19.07 12.89
C LEU A 14 -4.12 18.78 13.00
N ALA A 15 -4.48 17.52 13.20
CA ALA A 15 -5.80 17.13 13.69
C ALA A 15 -5.63 16.27 14.94
N MET A 16 -6.41 16.57 15.99
CA MET A 16 -6.37 15.80 17.23
C MET A 16 -6.84 14.35 16.96
N PRO A 17 -6.14 13.32 17.45
CA PRO A 17 -6.55 11.94 17.25
C PRO A 17 -7.85 11.67 17.99
N LYS A 18 -8.92 11.34 17.26
CA LYS A 18 -10.08 10.65 17.82
C LYS A 18 -9.68 9.19 18.02
N TRP A 19 -9.69 8.72 19.26
CA TRP A 19 -9.45 7.31 19.58
C TRP A 19 -10.65 6.47 19.12
N TYR A 20 -10.38 5.45 18.30
CA TYR A 20 -11.40 4.56 17.73
C TYR A 20 -11.75 3.38 18.64
N CYS A 21 -11.05 3.20 19.76
CA CYS A 21 -11.31 2.13 20.72
C CYS A 21 -12.24 2.59 21.84
N ASN A 22 -13.18 1.71 22.22
CA ASN A 22 -14.11 1.94 23.33
C ASN A 22 -13.40 2.03 24.69
N GLU A 23 -12.18 1.49 24.80
CA GLU A 23 -11.34 1.51 26.01
C GLU A 23 -9.92 2.02 25.69
N PRO A 24 -9.74 3.34 25.50
CA PRO A 24 -8.44 3.93 25.18
C PRO A 24 -7.40 3.67 26.26
N ILE A 25 -7.82 3.51 27.51
CA ILE A 25 -6.94 3.18 28.63
C ILE A 25 -6.28 1.82 28.42
N VAL A 26 -7.00 0.80 27.96
CA VAL A 26 -6.43 -0.54 27.73
C VAL A 26 -5.41 -0.50 26.60
N LEU A 27 -5.72 0.21 25.51
CA LEU A 27 -4.79 0.36 24.39
C LEU A 27 -3.52 1.11 24.79
N VAL A 28 -3.65 2.21 25.55
CA VAL A 28 -2.51 2.96 26.08
C VAL A 28 -1.69 2.11 27.06
N THR A 29 -2.36 1.33 27.92
CA THR A 29 -1.69 0.47 28.90
C THR A 29 -0.90 -0.65 28.22
N ASN A 30 -1.50 -1.32 27.22
CA ASN A 30 -0.83 -2.33 26.42
C ASN A 30 0.34 -1.73 25.64
N TRP A 31 0.13 -0.57 24.99
CA TRP A 31 1.21 0.13 24.30
C TRP A 31 2.35 0.50 25.25
N LEU A 32 2.05 0.98 26.45
CA LEU A 32 3.07 1.29 27.46
C LEU A 32 3.82 0.04 27.92
N GLN A 33 3.13 -1.09 28.08
CA GLN A 33 3.73 -2.36 28.46
C GLN A 33 4.65 -2.89 27.35
N ASP A 34 4.19 -2.88 26.10
CA ASP A 34 4.99 -3.25 24.92
C ASP A 34 6.18 -2.29 24.74
N PHE A 35 5.97 -1.00 24.98
CA PHE A 35 7.01 0.02 24.95
C PHE A 35 8.06 -0.23 26.04
N GLN A 36 7.65 -0.59 27.26
CA GLN A 36 8.56 -0.96 28.34
C GLN A 36 9.35 -2.24 28.03
N LEU A 37 8.71 -3.26 27.47
CA LEU A 37 9.38 -4.48 27.03
C LEU A 37 10.40 -4.18 25.91
N SER A 38 10.03 -3.34 24.94
CA SER A 38 10.93 -2.88 23.88
C SER A 38 12.07 -2.00 24.42
N ALA A 39 11.83 -1.19 25.48
CA ALA A 39 12.85 -0.41 26.19
C ALA A 39 14.01 -1.26 26.70
N GLN A 40 13.70 -2.47 27.16
CA GLN A 40 14.68 -3.40 27.71
C GLN A 40 15.55 -4.01 26.60
N HIS A 41 14.96 -4.33 25.45
CA HIS A 41 15.64 -5.01 24.34
C HIS A 41 16.31 -4.05 23.35
N HIS A 42 15.81 -2.81 23.23
CA HIS A 42 16.24 -1.83 22.23
C HIS A 42 16.59 -0.46 22.84
N ARG A 43 17.40 -0.44 23.91
CA ARG A 43 17.81 0.76 24.67
C ARG A 43 18.21 1.97 23.81
N ASN A 44 18.94 1.76 22.71
CA ASN A 44 19.41 2.86 21.86
C ASN A 44 18.29 3.50 21.03
N ALA A 45 17.40 2.70 20.43
CA ALA A 45 16.22 3.22 19.74
C ALA A 45 15.30 3.97 20.71
N MET A 46 15.19 3.48 21.93
CA MET A 46 14.32 4.02 22.96
C MET A 46 14.86 5.32 23.57
N LYS A 47 16.18 5.42 23.73
CA LYS A 47 16.84 6.71 24.02
C LYS A 47 16.56 7.74 22.93
N ILE A 48 16.60 7.36 21.65
CA ILE A 48 16.28 8.27 20.54
C ILE A 48 14.83 8.75 20.62
N LEU A 49 13.87 7.84 20.83
CA LEU A 49 12.45 8.20 20.97
C LEU A 49 12.19 9.13 22.16
N CYS A 50 12.75 8.82 23.34
CA CYS A 50 12.54 9.62 24.55
C CYS A 50 13.25 10.99 24.50
N LEU A 51 14.46 11.06 23.95
CA LEU A 51 15.26 12.30 23.93
C LEU A 51 14.88 13.23 22.78
N LYS A 52 14.56 12.67 21.60
CA LYS A 52 14.26 13.49 20.42
C LYS A 52 12.80 13.92 20.33
N ARG A 53 11.92 13.40 21.20
CA ARG A 53 10.47 13.68 21.21
C ARG A 53 9.91 13.79 19.79
N PRO A 54 10.02 12.72 18.97
CA PRO A 54 9.62 12.80 17.58
C PRO A 54 8.13 13.16 17.52
N HIS A 55 7.81 14.16 16.71
CA HIS A 55 6.43 14.40 16.34
C HIS A 55 5.95 13.18 15.53
N PHE A 56 5.03 12.41 16.13
CA PHE A 56 4.37 11.33 15.44
C PHE A 56 3.26 11.91 14.60
N TYR A 57 3.43 11.83 13.28
CA TYR A 57 2.38 12.16 12.33
C TYR A 57 1.54 10.92 12.06
N SER A 58 0.24 11.12 11.82
CA SER A 58 -0.60 10.03 11.31
C SER A 58 0.03 9.49 10.02
N PRO A 59 0.10 8.15 9.84
CA PRO A 59 0.58 7.57 8.60
C PRO A 59 -0.13 8.18 7.39
N ILE A 60 0.64 8.57 6.37
CA ILE A 60 0.16 9.11 5.10
C ILE A 60 0.55 8.14 3.98
N PHE A 61 -0.22 8.12 2.90
CA PHE A 61 0.24 7.54 1.66
C PHE A 61 1.26 8.45 0.98
N ILE A 62 1.99 7.90 0.03
CA ILE A 62 2.77 8.69 -0.93
C ILE A 62 1.85 9.68 -1.64
N ASP A 63 2.41 10.84 -1.99
CA ASP A 63 1.68 11.77 -2.84
C ASP A 63 1.43 11.09 -4.19
N LEU A 64 0.18 11.11 -4.65
CA LEU A 64 -0.22 10.50 -5.91
C LEU A 64 -0.38 11.60 -6.96
N PRO A 65 0.12 11.41 -8.20
CA PRO A 65 -0.14 12.32 -9.29
C PRO A 65 -1.64 12.55 -9.51
N THR A 66 -2.01 13.75 -9.93
CA THR A 66 -3.43 14.05 -10.20
C THR A 66 -3.96 13.29 -11.41
N LYS A 67 -3.14 13.09 -12.44
CA LYS A 67 -3.50 12.33 -13.65
C LYS A 67 -2.94 10.93 -13.57
N TYR A 68 -3.75 9.93 -13.91
CA TYR A 68 -3.28 8.55 -13.94
C TYR A 68 -2.20 8.31 -15.00
N ASP A 69 -2.27 9.04 -16.11
CA ASP A 69 -1.30 8.94 -17.21
C ASP A 69 0.13 9.16 -16.71
N ASP A 70 0.35 10.04 -15.73
CA ASP A 70 1.67 10.28 -15.15
C ASP A 70 2.23 9.01 -14.49
N ILE A 71 1.41 8.26 -13.75
CA ILE A 71 1.80 6.96 -13.17
C ILE A 71 2.14 5.96 -14.27
N PHE A 72 1.29 5.91 -15.31
CA PHE A 72 1.47 4.96 -16.40
C PHE A 72 2.74 5.25 -17.21
N HIS A 73 3.04 6.54 -17.45
CA HIS A 73 4.29 6.98 -18.08
C HIS A 73 5.51 6.62 -17.24
N MET A 74 5.53 6.95 -15.94
CA MET A 74 6.64 6.59 -15.04
C MET A 74 6.86 5.07 -14.99
N HIS A 75 5.79 4.28 -14.95
CA HIS A 75 5.88 2.83 -15.02
C HIS A 75 6.49 2.34 -16.35
N ASN A 76 6.09 2.92 -17.47
CA ASN A 76 6.59 2.56 -18.79
C ASN A 76 8.04 2.98 -19.02
N GLU A 77 8.63 3.79 -18.15
CA GLU A 77 10.07 4.06 -18.11
C GLU A 77 10.82 3.04 -17.24
N TYR A 78 10.16 2.47 -16.23
CA TYR A 78 10.74 1.48 -15.34
C TYR A 78 10.97 0.13 -16.05
N ARG A 79 12.22 -0.34 -16.08
CA ARG A 79 12.61 -1.65 -16.62
C ARG A 79 13.05 -2.57 -15.50
N CYS A 80 12.66 -3.84 -15.57
CA CYS A 80 13.21 -4.87 -14.70
C CYS A 80 14.73 -4.91 -14.85
N GLU A 81 15.47 -4.86 -13.74
CA GLU A 81 16.93 -4.84 -13.76
C GLU A 81 17.54 -6.08 -14.42
N HIS A 82 16.85 -7.23 -14.32
CA HIS A 82 17.33 -8.52 -14.82
C HIS A 82 16.93 -8.78 -16.28
N CYS A 83 15.65 -8.71 -16.62
CA CYS A 83 15.17 -9.02 -17.98
C CYS A 83 15.03 -7.80 -18.90
N LYS A 84 15.26 -6.58 -18.39
CA LYS A 84 15.18 -5.30 -19.12
C LYS A 84 13.83 -5.04 -19.82
N LYS A 85 12.77 -5.75 -19.43
CA LYS A 85 11.39 -5.55 -19.94
C LYS A 85 10.57 -4.71 -18.96
N VAL A 86 9.57 -4.01 -19.50
CA VAL A 86 8.47 -3.42 -18.72
C VAL A 86 7.56 -4.55 -18.27
N SER A 87 7.22 -4.59 -16.99
CA SER A 87 6.31 -5.61 -16.46
C SER A 87 4.87 -5.20 -16.72
N SER A 88 4.09 -6.08 -17.34
CA SER A 88 2.64 -5.88 -17.54
C SER A 88 1.81 -6.20 -16.30
N ASN A 89 2.42 -6.51 -15.15
CA ASN A 89 1.71 -6.77 -13.92
C ASN A 89 2.49 -6.16 -12.75
N THR A 90 2.29 -4.88 -12.48
CA THR A 90 3.10 -4.13 -11.51
C THR A 90 2.20 -3.49 -10.45
N LEU A 91 2.58 -3.68 -9.20
CA LEU A 91 1.98 -3.10 -8.01
C LEU A 91 2.86 -1.96 -7.49
N LEU A 92 2.25 -0.81 -7.22
CA LEU A 92 2.87 0.31 -6.54
C LEU A 92 2.41 0.34 -5.08
N CYS A 93 3.34 0.21 -4.12
CA CYS A 93 3.00 0.35 -2.71
C CYS A 93 2.66 1.81 -2.39
N LEU A 94 1.45 2.09 -1.92
CA LEU A 94 1.03 3.43 -1.54
C LEU A 94 1.67 3.93 -0.23
N ILE A 95 2.32 3.05 0.53
CA ILE A 95 2.94 3.39 1.82
C ILE A 95 4.37 3.90 1.61
N CYS A 96 5.17 3.21 0.79
CA CYS A 96 6.58 3.57 0.59
C CYS A 96 6.98 3.83 -0.87
N GLY A 97 6.05 3.69 -1.81
CA GLY A 97 6.29 3.95 -3.23
C GLY A 97 7.04 2.87 -3.98
N GLU A 98 7.44 1.75 -3.38
CA GLU A 98 8.18 0.70 -4.12
C GLU A 98 7.28 -0.03 -5.13
N LEU A 99 7.84 -0.35 -6.31
CA LEU A 99 7.20 -1.20 -7.32
C LEU A 99 7.51 -2.68 -7.12
N HIS A 100 6.50 -3.52 -7.32
CA HIS A 100 6.59 -4.98 -7.25
C HIS A 100 5.88 -5.65 -8.43
N ILE A 101 6.42 -6.76 -8.92
CA ILE A 101 5.85 -7.48 -10.08
C ILE A 101 4.93 -8.61 -9.58
N LYS A 102 3.71 -8.76 -10.13
CA LYS A 102 2.76 -9.81 -9.69
C LYS A 102 3.07 -11.20 -10.27
N ARG A 103 3.51 -11.26 -11.54
CA ARG A 103 3.69 -12.52 -12.28
C ARG A 103 5.14 -12.94 -12.27
N TRP A 104 5.44 -14.06 -11.60
CA TRP A 104 6.80 -14.55 -11.32
C TRP A 104 7.35 -15.54 -12.36
N PHE A 105 6.74 -15.63 -13.56
CA PHE A 105 7.08 -16.62 -14.59
C PHE A 105 7.27 -15.97 -15.96
N PRO A 106 8.26 -16.38 -16.78
CA PRO A 106 9.31 -17.40 -16.54
C PRO A 106 10.49 -16.82 -15.70
N PRO A 107 11.55 -17.58 -15.33
CA PRO A 107 12.25 -17.52 -14.03
C PRO A 107 13.17 -16.30 -13.78
N CYS A 108 12.96 -15.14 -14.42
CA CYS A 108 13.83 -13.97 -14.24
C CYS A 108 13.93 -13.47 -12.79
N CYS A 109 13.01 -13.90 -11.91
CA CYS A 109 12.62 -13.04 -10.81
C CYS A 109 12.21 -13.79 -9.53
N VAL A 110 12.81 -14.94 -9.22
CA VAL A 110 12.69 -15.59 -7.89
C VAL A 110 13.04 -14.60 -6.76
N TYR A 111 14.07 -13.77 -6.99
CA TYR A 111 14.48 -12.68 -6.09
C TYR A 111 13.36 -11.67 -5.82
N GLN A 112 12.54 -11.36 -6.82
CA GLN A 112 11.47 -10.38 -6.67
C GLN A 112 10.32 -10.93 -5.80
N ARG A 113 10.07 -12.25 -5.80
CA ARG A 113 9.11 -12.87 -4.87
C ARG A 113 9.55 -12.69 -3.42
N GLN A 114 10.83 -12.95 -3.14
CA GLN A 114 11.37 -12.75 -1.79
C GLN A 114 11.31 -11.28 -1.37
N ARG A 115 11.65 -10.35 -2.27
CA ARG A 115 11.49 -8.91 -2.04
C ARG A 115 10.05 -8.50 -1.74
N TYR A 116 9.09 -9.07 -2.46
CA TYR A 116 7.68 -8.80 -2.21
C TYR A 116 7.23 -9.28 -0.83
N ILE A 117 7.61 -10.50 -0.42
CA ILE A 117 7.30 -11.03 0.92
C ILE A 117 7.94 -10.16 2.01
N GLN A 118 9.22 -9.80 1.85
CA GLN A 118 9.91 -8.90 2.78
C GLN A 118 9.24 -7.52 2.84
N HIS A 119 8.77 -7.01 1.71
CA HIS A 119 8.04 -5.76 1.64
C HIS A 119 6.68 -5.85 2.34
N LEU A 120 5.92 -6.93 2.17
CA LEU A 120 4.68 -7.16 2.92
C LEU A 120 4.94 -7.24 4.42
N ALA A 121 6.04 -7.87 4.86
CA ALA A 121 6.41 -7.85 6.28
C ALA A 121 6.74 -6.43 6.80
N LYS A 122 7.26 -5.55 5.94
CA LYS A 122 7.66 -4.18 6.29
C LYS A 122 6.50 -3.17 6.22
N CYS A 123 5.67 -3.24 5.18
CA CYS A 123 4.60 -2.28 4.91
C CYS A 123 3.20 -2.85 5.21
N GLY A 124 3.09 -4.14 5.49
CA GLY A 124 1.82 -4.86 5.57
C GLY A 124 1.21 -4.97 6.96
N HIS A 125 1.59 -4.11 7.89
CA HIS A 125 0.97 -4.09 9.22
C HIS A 125 0.16 -2.79 9.41
N PRO A 126 -1.18 -2.85 9.50
CA PRO A 126 -2.04 -4.04 9.49
C PRO A 126 -2.31 -4.63 8.10
N ALA A 127 -2.09 -3.87 7.03
CA ALA A 127 -2.26 -4.30 5.64
C ALA A 127 -1.35 -3.51 4.70
N ALA A 128 -0.87 -4.14 3.63
CA ALA A 128 -0.14 -3.46 2.57
C ALA A 128 -1.13 -2.97 1.52
N ILE A 129 -1.04 -1.68 1.19
CA ILE A 129 -1.95 -1.02 0.25
C ILE A 129 -1.20 -0.81 -1.07
N MET A 130 -1.66 -1.49 -2.12
CA MET A 130 -0.94 -1.55 -3.39
C MET A 130 -1.85 -1.10 -4.54
N LEU A 131 -1.43 -0.13 -5.34
CA LEU A 131 -2.09 0.21 -6.60
C LEU A 131 -1.66 -0.75 -7.70
N ASP A 132 -2.60 -1.44 -8.34
CA ASP A 132 -2.37 -2.19 -9.56
C ASP A 132 -2.35 -1.25 -10.77
N ILE A 133 -1.18 -1.07 -11.36
CA ILE A 133 -0.98 -0.10 -12.44
C ILE A 133 -1.78 -0.47 -13.69
N GLN A 134 -2.03 -1.76 -13.93
CA GLN A 134 -2.74 -2.19 -15.12
C GLN A 134 -4.25 -2.15 -14.94
N THR A 135 -4.77 -2.53 -13.78
CA THR A 135 -6.22 -2.52 -13.55
C THR A 135 -6.75 -1.22 -12.95
N THR A 136 -5.87 -0.36 -12.42
CA THR A 136 -6.16 0.84 -11.61
C THR A 136 -6.74 0.56 -10.22
N LEU A 137 -6.97 -0.71 -9.88
CA LEU A 137 -7.59 -1.12 -8.61
C LEU A 137 -6.58 -1.08 -7.46
N ILE A 138 -7.11 -0.96 -6.24
CA ILE A 138 -6.31 -1.03 -5.02
C ILE A 138 -6.34 -2.46 -4.49
N ALA A 139 -5.20 -3.15 -4.50
CA ALA A 139 -5.01 -4.41 -3.82
C ALA A 139 -4.68 -4.18 -2.34
N ILE A 140 -5.50 -4.75 -1.46
CA ILE A 140 -5.28 -4.77 -0.02
C ILE A 140 -4.72 -6.15 0.32
N CYS A 141 -3.51 -6.17 0.83
CA CYS A 141 -2.71 -7.37 1.05
C CYS A 141 -2.53 -7.58 2.56
N LEU A 142 -3.13 -8.62 3.09
CA LEU A 142 -2.97 -9.07 4.48
C LEU A 142 -1.85 -10.13 4.56
N THR A 143 -1.77 -10.87 5.66
CA THR A 143 -0.72 -11.87 5.87
C THR A 143 -0.90 -13.10 4.98
N ASP A 144 -2.14 -13.58 4.87
CA ASP A 144 -2.52 -14.85 4.24
C ASP A 144 -3.54 -14.69 3.10
N THR A 145 -4.12 -13.50 2.99
CA THR A 145 -5.19 -13.17 2.07
C THR A 145 -4.98 -11.80 1.43
N TYR A 146 -5.64 -11.58 0.29
CA TYR A 146 -5.71 -10.29 -0.35
C TYR A 146 -7.06 -10.08 -1.01
N GLY A 147 -7.41 -8.83 -1.25
CA GLY A 147 -8.63 -8.46 -1.96
C GLY A 147 -8.43 -7.20 -2.77
N TYR A 148 -9.30 -6.97 -3.74
CA TYR A 148 -9.32 -5.74 -4.49
C TYR A 148 -10.41 -4.81 -3.95
N TRP A 149 -10.03 -3.56 -3.81
CA TRP A 149 -10.91 -2.42 -3.61
C TRP A 149 -10.93 -1.56 -4.87
N HIS A 150 -11.84 -0.61 -4.86
CA HIS A 150 -12.13 0.32 -5.94
C HIS A 150 -10.90 1.14 -6.39
N SER A 151 -10.96 1.66 -7.63
CA SER A 151 -9.91 2.55 -8.14
C SER A 151 -9.89 3.88 -7.40
N LEU A 152 -8.70 4.44 -7.19
CA LEU A 152 -8.55 5.83 -6.71
C LEU A 152 -8.74 6.87 -7.81
N TYR A 153 -8.76 6.44 -9.08
CA TYR A 153 -8.79 7.31 -10.23
C TYR A 153 -10.09 7.11 -11.00
N LEU A 154 -10.78 8.21 -11.27
CA LEU A 154 -12.07 8.22 -11.95
C LEU A 154 -12.05 9.13 -13.16
N ASP A 155 -12.89 8.82 -14.14
CA ASP A 155 -13.11 9.73 -15.24
C ASP A 155 -13.92 10.98 -14.81
N GLN A 156 -14.15 11.88 -15.75
CA GLN A 156 -14.94 13.10 -15.53
C GLN A 156 -16.39 12.86 -15.06
N HIS A 157 -16.91 11.65 -15.25
CA HIS A 157 -18.26 11.25 -14.83
C HIS A 157 -18.26 10.50 -13.49
N GLY A 158 -17.09 10.31 -12.86
CA GLY A 158 -16.96 9.56 -11.62
C GLY A 158 -16.94 8.04 -11.81
N GLU A 159 -16.74 7.56 -13.04
CA GLU A 159 -16.68 6.13 -13.33
C GLU A 159 -15.23 5.61 -13.31
N GLU A 160 -15.08 4.34 -12.97
CA GLU A 160 -13.81 3.63 -13.14
C GLU A 160 -13.60 3.26 -14.61
N ASP A 161 -12.34 3.09 -15.02
CA ASP A 161 -11.97 2.46 -16.29
C ASP A 161 -11.04 1.26 -16.03
N PRO A 162 -11.59 0.12 -15.55
CA PRO A 162 -10.78 -1.05 -15.25
C PRO A 162 -10.02 -1.51 -16.49
N LYS A 163 -8.71 -1.78 -16.30
CA LYS A 163 -7.80 -2.17 -17.39
C LYS A 163 -7.61 -1.09 -18.47
N LEU A 164 -8.00 0.16 -18.20
CA LEU A 164 -7.90 1.30 -19.12
C LEU A 164 -8.50 1.01 -20.51
N LYS A 165 -9.57 0.22 -20.56
CA LYS A 165 -10.14 -0.27 -21.83
C LYS A 165 -10.81 0.83 -22.65
N ARG A 166 -11.37 1.84 -21.97
CA ARG A 166 -12.09 2.95 -22.62
C ARG A 166 -11.13 4.06 -23.05
N GLY A 167 -9.91 4.08 -22.50
CA GLY A 167 -8.90 5.10 -22.81
C GLY A 167 -9.29 6.49 -22.31
N LYS A 168 -10.12 6.57 -21.26
CA LYS A 168 -10.53 7.85 -20.68
C LYS A 168 -9.43 8.41 -19.78
N THR A 169 -9.30 9.73 -19.76
CA THR A 169 -8.46 10.40 -18.76
C THR A 169 -9.03 10.16 -17.36
N LEU A 170 -8.22 9.55 -16.49
CA LEU A 170 -8.59 9.32 -15.10
C LEU A 170 -7.85 10.30 -14.17
N LEU A 171 -8.59 10.86 -13.23
CA LEU A 171 -8.11 11.83 -12.24
C LEU A 171 -8.23 11.27 -10.83
N LEU A 172 -7.24 11.60 -9.99
CA LEU A 172 -7.22 11.19 -8.59
C LEU A 172 -8.43 11.76 -7.84
N ASN A 173 -9.22 10.88 -7.25
CA ASN A 173 -10.34 11.26 -6.42
C ASN A 173 -9.92 11.33 -4.94
N LEU A 174 -9.80 12.55 -4.41
CA LEU A 174 -9.36 12.79 -3.04
C LEU A 174 -10.32 12.23 -1.98
N ASN A 175 -11.63 12.12 -2.28
CA ASN A 175 -12.60 11.54 -1.35
C ASN A 175 -12.35 10.03 -1.21
N ARG A 176 -12.13 9.30 -2.32
CA ARG A 176 -11.76 7.88 -2.27
C ARG A 176 -10.43 7.66 -1.55
N LEU A 177 -9.44 8.52 -1.78
CA LEU A 177 -8.15 8.46 -1.07
C LEU A 177 -8.33 8.62 0.45
N ALA A 178 -9.17 9.57 0.89
CA ALA A 178 -9.45 9.80 2.30
C ALA A 178 -10.19 8.61 2.95
N VAL A 179 -11.16 8.01 2.24
CA VAL A 179 -11.85 6.79 2.69
C VAL A 179 -10.86 5.64 2.82
N LEU A 180 -10.04 5.38 1.78
CA LEU A 180 -9.02 4.32 1.83
C LEU A 180 -8.07 4.49 3.01
N ARG A 181 -7.62 5.71 3.24
CA ARG A 181 -6.73 6.03 4.36
C ARG A 181 -7.41 5.74 5.70
N THR A 182 -8.69 6.07 5.83
CA THR A 182 -9.47 5.75 7.02
C THR A 182 -9.52 4.24 7.23
N LEU A 183 -9.92 3.47 6.20
CA LEU A 183 -9.98 2.00 6.25
C LEU A 183 -8.62 1.38 6.64
N TRP A 184 -7.53 1.94 6.13
CA TRP A 184 -6.17 1.49 6.45
C TRP A 184 -5.78 1.78 7.90
N LEU A 185 -6.07 2.97 8.40
CA LEU A 185 -5.76 3.34 9.78
C LEU A 185 -6.62 2.57 10.80
N THR A 186 -7.84 2.18 10.44
CA THR A 186 -8.75 1.43 11.31
C THR A 186 -8.65 -0.09 11.11
N ALA A 187 -7.93 -0.56 10.09
CA ALA A 187 -7.88 -1.96 9.67
C ALA A 187 -9.26 -2.59 9.36
N THR A 188 -10.25 -1.78 8.95
CA THR A 188 -11.64 -2.24 8.75
C THR A 188 -11.94 -2.49 7.28
N PHE A 189 -11.37 -3.55 6.70
CA PHE A 189 -11.54 -3.84 5.26
C PHE A 189 -12.67 -4.83 4.96
N ASP A 190 -13.10 -5.62 5.93
CA ASP A 190 -14.01 -6.76 5.74
C ASP A 190 -15.36 -6.38 5.13
N TYR A 191 -15.88 -5.20 5.48
CA TYR A 191 -17.16 -4.72 4.94
C TYR A 191 -17.06 -4.13 3.53
N GLN A 192 -15.84 -3.86 3.06
CA GLN A 192 -15.60 -3.17 1.78
C GLN A 192 -15.06 -4.13 0.70
N ILE A 193 -14.56 -5.28 1.10
CA ILE A 193 -14.04 -6.31 0.20
C ILE A 193 -14.90 -7.56 0.37
N GLN A 194 -15.66 -7.89 -0.67
CA GLN A 194 -16.52 -9.07 -0.66
C GLN A 194 -15.74 -10.36 -0.97
N ASN A 195 -14.69 -10.27 -1.77
CA ASN A 195 -13.97 -11.43 -2.30
C ASN A 195 -12.50 -11.42 -1.86
N TRP A 196 -12.25 -12.02 -0.69
CA TRP A 196 -10.89 -12.31 -0.23
C TRP A 196 -10.36 -13.58 -0.88
N LEU A 197 -9.13 -13.50 -1.39
CA LEU A 197 -8.43 -14.59 -2.05
C LEU A 197 -7.24 -15.00 -1.18
N SER A 198 -7.03 -16.30 -1.00
CA SER A 198 -5.87 -16.80 -0.25
C SER A 198 -4.59 -16.72 -1.09
N TYR A 199 -3.46 -16.39 -0.47
CA TYR A 199 -2.16 -16.51 -1.12
C TYR A 199 -1.78 -17.95 -1.46
N THR A 200 -2.42 -18.96 -0.86
CA THR A 200 -2.20 -20.37 -1.24
C THR A 200 -2.64 -20.65 -2.68
N SER A 201 -3.67 -19.95 -3.17
CA SER A 201 -4.11 -19.97 -4.58
C SER A 201 -3.07 -19.36 -5.54
N LEU A 202 -2.12 -18.56 -5.04
CA LEU A 202 -1.00 -18.00 -5.81
C LEU A 202 0.22 -18.95 -5.91
N MET A 203 0.25 -20.06 -5.15
CA MET A 203 1.34 -21.04 -5.22
C MET A 203 1.19 -22.03 -6.39
N ILE A 204 0.00 -22.15 -6.99
CA ILE A 204 -0.25 -23.06 -8.13
C ILE A 204 -1.22 -22.39 -9.11
N SER A 205 -0.67 -21.73 -10.13
CA SER A 205 -1.33 -21.37 -11.41
C SER A 205 -2.59 -20.49 -11.38
N HIS A 206 -2.81 -19.75 -12.48
CA HIS A 206 -4.02 -18.99 -12.81
C HIS A 206 -4.21 -17.62 -12.13
N PHE A 207 -3.63 -16.61 -12.78
CA PHE A 207 -4.27 -15.29 -12.91
C PHE A 207 -4.77 -15.10 -14.36
N ASP A 208 -5.31 -16.17 -14.93
CA ASP A 208 -6.34 -16.09 -15.96
C ASP A 208 -7.63 -16.55 -15.27
N VAL A 209 -8.76 -15.88 -15.53
CA VAL A 209 -10.06 -15.96 -14.83
C VAL A 209 -10.21 -14.98 -13.65
N LEU A 210 -10.37 -13.69 -14.00
CA LEU A 210 -11.51 -12.85 -13.59
C LEU A 210 -11.62 -11.72 -14.65
N LEU A 211 -12.03 -12.16 -15.83
CA LEU A 211 -13.03 -11.53 -16.70
C LEU A 211 -14.08 -12.61 -16.94
#